data_AF-A0A971D3G0-F1
#
_entry.id   AF-A0A971D3G0-F1
#
_cell.length_a   1.000
_cell.length_b   1.000
_cell.length_c   1.000
_cell.angle_alpha   90.00
_cell.angle_beta   90.00
_cell.angle_gamma   90.00
#
_symmetry.space_group_name_H-M   'P 1'
#
loop_
_entity.id
_entity.type
_entity.pdbx_description
1 polymer ?
#
loop_
_entity_poly.entity_id
_entity_poly.type
_entity_poly.pdbx_seq_one_letter_code
_entity_poly.pdbx_strand_id
1 'polypeptide(L)' 'MPRIGRAVWSTLVGLGVVLGHARRTRDTIQYPEEMVYLPPRYRGRIVLTRDPAGEERCVACY' A
#
# COMPACT_ATOMS: atom_id res chain seq x y z
N MET A 1 0.78 -1.15 45.72
CA MET A 1 1.03 -2.09 44.61
C MET A 1 2.45 -1.87 44.09
N PRO A 2 3.36 -2.86 44.17
CA PRO A 2 4.77 -2.64 43.85
C PRO A 2 4.96 -2.28 42.38
N ARG A 3 5.73 -1.21 42.08
CA ARG A 3 6.00 -0.69 40.72
C ARG A 3 6.44 -1.77 39.72
N ILE A 4 7.16 -2.78 40.19
CA ILE A 4 7.70 -3.89 39.39
C ILE A 4 6.58 -4.78 38.82
N GLY A 5 5.52 -5.05 39.60
CA GLY A 5 4.41 -5.91 39.15
C GLY A 5 3.65 -5.33 37.96
N ARG A 6 3.50 -3.99 37.91
CA ARG A 6 2.86 -3.31 36.78
C ARG A 6 3.73 -3.36 35.51
N ALA A 7 5.05 -3.21 35.65
CA ALA A 7 5.98 -3.23 34.54
C ALA A 7 6.03 -4.61 33.85
N VAL A 8 6.17 -5.69 34.64
CA VAL A 8 6.18 -7.07 34.12
C VAL A 8 4.86 -7.39 33.39
N TRP A 9 3.72 -6.97 33.96
CA TRP A 9 2.42 -7.16 33.33
C TRP A 9 2.32 -6.47 31.96
N SER A 10 2.75 -5.21 31.85
CA SER A 10 2.73 -4.49 30.56
C SER A 10 3.61 -5.15 29.49
N THR A 11 4.77 -5.69 29.86
CA THR A 11 5.67 -6.36 28.92
C THR A 11 5.07 -7.68 28.41
N LEU A 12 4.45 -8.46 29.29
CA LEU A 12 3.79 -9.71 28.92
C LEU A 12 2.60 -9.48 27.99
N VAL A 13 1.80 -8.44 28.24
CA VAL A 13 0.70 -8.05 27.35
C VAL A 13 1.24 -7.64 25.97
N GLY A 14 2.31 -6.83 25.92
CA GLY A 14 2.94 -6.44 24.66
C GLY A 14 3.49 -7.64 23.86
N LEU A 15 4.17 -8.56 24.54
CA LEU A 15 4.65 -9.81 23.92
C LEU A 15 3.50 -10.67 23.37
N GLY A 16 2.38 -10.77 24.09
CA GLY A 16 1.19 -11.49 23.62
C GLY A 16 0.62 -10.92 22.32
N VAL A 17 0.62 -9.59 22.18
CA VAL A 17 0.20 -8.92 20.94
C VAL A 17 1.15 -9.23 19.79
N VAL A 18 2.47 -9.13 20.00
CA VAL A 18 3.48 -9.43 18.98
C VAL A 18 3.39 -10.89 18.51
N LEU A 19 3.27 -11.84 19.44
CA LEU A 19 3.10 -13.26 19.12
C LEU A 19 1.79 -13.52 18.36
N GLY A 20 0.72 -12.80 18.68
CA GLY A 20 -0.53 -12.83 17.92
C GLY A 20 -0.37 -12.39 16.47
N HIS A 21 0.39 -11.32 16.22
CA HIS A 21 0.68 -10.84 14.86
C HIS A 21 1.63 -11.76 14.10
N ALA A 22 2.58 -12.42 14.77
CA ALA A 22 3.52 -13.34 14.14
C ALA A 22 2.83 -14.54 13.44
N ARG A 23 1.63 -14.93 13.88
CA ARG A 23 0.84 -16.02 13.28
C ARG A 23 -0.13 -15.54 12.19
N ARG A 24 -0.37 -14.24 12.04
CA ARG A 24 -1.29 -13.72 11.02
C ARG A 24 -0.66 -13.82 9.63
N THR A 25 -1.51 -14.04 8.63
CA THR A 25 -1.12 -13.93 7.22
C THR A 25 -0.64 -12.51 6.91
N ARG A 26 0.33 -12.39 6.01
CA ARG A 26 0.83 -11.07 5.58
C ARG A 26 -0.13 -10.48 4.55
N ASP A 27 -0.57 -9.25 4.76
CA ASP A 27 -1.43 -8.50 3.82
C ASP A 27 -0.62 -7.80 2.71
N THR A 28 0.57 -8.32 2.39
CA THR A 28 1.51 -7.73 1.43
C THR A 28 1.33 -8.35 0.04
N ILE A 29 1.36 -7.52 -1.00
CA ILE A 29 1.37 -7.93 -2.40
C ILE A 29 2.82 -8.04 -2.89
N GLN A 30 3.17 -9.11 -3.59
CA GLN A 30 4.53 -9.36 -4.11
C GLN A 30 4.70 -8.71 -5.49
N TYR A 31 5.28 -7.52 -5.54
CA TYR A 31 5.62 -6.85 -6.81
C TYR A 31 7.03 -7.28 -7.27
N PRO A 32 7.25 -7.61 -8.56
CA PRO A 32 6.39 -7.39 -9.72
C PRO A 32 5.47 -8.55 -10.13
N GLU A 33 5.49 -9.68 -9.42
CA GLU A 33 4.74 -10.89 -9.79
C GLU A 33 3.21 -10.68 -9.70
N GLU A 34 2.76 -9.92 -8.71
CA GLU A 34 1.38 -9.56 -8.47
C GLU A 34 1.20 -8.03 -8.60
N MET A 35 0.37 -7.63 -9.56
CA MET A 35 0.11 -6.21 -9.86
C MET A 35 -0.97 -5.65 -8.94
N VAL A 36 -0.72 -4.46 -8.42
CA VAL A 36 -1.70 -3.73 -7.60
C VAL A 36 -2.88 -3.29 -8.49
N TYR A 37 -4.09 -3.38 -7.96
CA TYR A 37 -5.28 -2.82 -8.60
C TYR A 37 -5.17 -1.29 -8.74
N LEU A 38 -5.11 -0.79 -9.97
CA LEU A 38 -5.17 0.63 -10.26
C LEU A 38 -6.62 1.03 -10.54
N PRO A 39 -7.19 2.02 -9.82
CA PRO A 39 -8.53 2.50 -10.11
C PRO A 39 -8.59 3.16 -11.50
N PRO A 40 -9.76 3.17 -12.19
CA PRO A 40 -9.90 3.71 -13.55
C PRO A 40 -9.49 5.18 -13.70
N ARG A 41 -9.50 5.94 -12.61
CA ARG A 41 -9.12 7.36 -12.55
C ARG A 41 -7.74 7.58 -11.94
N TYR A 42 -6.87 6.57 -11.96
CA TYR A 42 -5.50 6.71 -11.48
C TYR A 42 -4.73 7.72 -12.33
N ARG A 43 -4.05 8.67 -11.66
CA ARG A 43 -3.21 9.67 -12.32
C ARG A 43 -1.84 9.06 -12.60
N GLY A 44 -1.73 8.40 -13.75
CA GLY A 44 -0.50 7.78 -14.20
C GLY A 44 0.39 8.70 -15.02
N ARG A 45 1.23 8.10 -15.85
CA ARG A 45 2.05 8.81 -16.84
C ARG A 45 1.16 9.56 -17.81
N ILE A 46 1.47 10.83 -18.03
CA ILE A 46 0.81 11.66 -19.05
C ILE A 46 1.20 11.12 -20.44
N VAL A 47 0.21 10.88 -21.28
CA VAL A 47 0.37 10.44 -22.66
C VAL A 47 -0.37 11.38 -23.60
N LEU A 48 0.25 11.70 -24.74
CA LEU A 48 -0.44 12.39 -25.82
C LEU A 48 -1.41 11.41 -26.49
N THR A 49 -2.66 11.83 -26.64
CA THR A 49 -3.71 11.01 -27.26
C THR A 49 -3.77 11.29 -28.76
N ARG A 50 -4.15 10.26 -29.52
CA ARG A 50 -4.35 10.33 -30.98
C ARG A 50 -5.84 10.18 -31.29
N ASP A 51 -6.26 10.72 -32.42
CA ASP A 51 -7.60 10.53 -32.95
C ASP A 51 -7.77 9.14 -33.59
N PRO A 52 -9.02 8.69 -33.83
CA PRO A 52 -9.28 7.40 -34.50
C PRO A 52 -8.63 7.28 -35.89
N ALA A 53 -8.35 8.41 -36.55
CA ALA A 53 -7.65 8.49 -37.83
C ALA A 53 -6.11 8.38 -37.71
N GLY A 54 -5.55 8.39 -36.48
CA GLY A 54 -4.11 8.23 -36.22
C GLY A 54 -3.34 9.54 -36.01
N GLU A 55 -3.93 10.69 -36.33
CA GLU A 55 -3.36 12.03 -36.13
C GLU A 55 -3.27 12.43 -34.64
N GLU A 56 -2.30 13.26 -34.28
CA GLU A 56 -2.14 13.76 -32.91
C GLU A 56 -3.15 14.86 -32.58
N ARG A 57 -3.72 14.84 -31.36
CA ARG A 57 -4.66 15.89 -30.90
C ARG A 57 -3.99 17.20 -30.49
N CYS A 58 -2.69 17.19 -30.26
CA CYS A 58 -1.95 18.36 -29.82
C CYS A 58 -1.78 19.34 -30.99
N VAL A 59 -2.22 20.58 -30.84
CA VAL A 59 -2.08 21.64 -31.85
C VAL A 59 -1.05 22.71 -31.47
N ALA A 60 -0.22 22.44 -30.46
CA ALA A 60 0.77 23.38 -29.92
C ALA A 60 0.21 24.78 -29.66
N CYS A 61 -0.92 24.87 -28.95
CA CYS A 61 -1.67 26.12 -28.73
C CYS A 61 -1.03 27.13 -27.76
N TYR A 62 0.25 26.94 -27.41
CA TYR A 62 0.96 27.85 -26.52
C TYR A 62 1.58 29.00 -27.29
#